data_AF-A0A645FCA4-F1
#
_entry.id   AF-A0A645FCA4-F1
#
_cell.length_a   1.000
_cell.length_b   1.000
_cell.length_c   1.000
_cell.angle_alpha   90.00
_cell.angle_beta   90.00
_cell.angle_gamma   90.00
#
_symmetry.space_group_name_H-M   'P 1'
#
loop_
_entity.id
_entity.type
_entity.pdbx_description
1 polymer ?
#
loop_
_entity_poly.entity_id
_entity_poly.type
_entity_poly.pdbx_seq_one_letter_code
_entity_poly.pdbx_strand_id
1 'polypeptide(L)'
;MTAIAYLLVWLVTRTPRYVQWSIMAVFFLGITAAWLWYSPAGVPAGSFTQDANLADWFDTTVLGIGANPENPHGWIQAASSVYIGYLAGEISRATSGLRRIGWLATLGAGTLILGVVLAVVIPLNKYLWTPSFVLVTGGIAVLELVLLALIIPASSKGGLLRPLVVLGGHAIVVYAFSESIVGRAHNVWLWPYWEPLVTERFGELFAGALFPAVAVLSCFALAYAMEKLNIHVRL
;
A
#
# COMPACT_ATOMS: atom_id res chain seq x y z
N MET A 1 -8.10 -6.00 -4.28
CA MET A 1 -6.75 -6.48 -3.94
C MET A 1 -6.49 -6.65 -2.43
N THR A 2 -6.69 -5.62 -1.61
CA THR A 2 -6.21 -5.54 -0.20
C THR A 2 -6.62 -6.70 0.70
N ALA A 3 -7.91 -7.07 0.73
CA ALA A 3 -8.40 -8.15 1.61
C ALA A 3 -7.75 -9.50 1.32
N ILE A 4 -7.47 -9.79 0.05
CA ILE A 4 -6.84 -11.05 -0.38
C ILE A 4 -5.37 -11.07 0.01
N ALA A 5 -4.65 -9.97 -0.16
CA ALA A 5 -3.27 -9.84 0.31
C ALA A 5 -3.15 -10.11 1.82
N TYR A 6 -4.05 -9.54 2.63
CA TYR A 6 -4.11 -9.82 4.07
C TYR A 6 -4.46 -11.27 4.38
N LEU A 7 -5.40 -11.88 3.65
CA LEU A 7 -5.76 -13.29 3.82
C LEU A 7 -4.58 -14.22 3.52
N LEU A 8 -3.86 -13.97 2.42
CA LEU A 8 -2.68 -14.74 2.03
C LEU A 8 -1.58 -14.65 3.09
N VAL A 9 -1.28 -13.43 3.56
CA VAL A 9 -0.30 -13.26 4.64
C VAL A 9 -0.78 -13.93 5.93
N TRP A 10 -2.05 -13.78 6.29
CA TRP A 10 -2.61 -14.44 7.46
C TRP A 10 -2.45 -15.96 7.40
N LEU A 11 -2.75 -16.60 6.25
CA LEU A 11 -2.53 -18.03 6.03
C LEU A 11 -1.06 -18.41 6.21
N VAL A 12 -0.15 -17.63 5.65
CA VAL A 12 1.30 -17.86 5.76
C VAL A 12 1.73 -17.78 7.21
N THR A 13 1.24 -16.79 7.97
CA THR A 13 1.59 -16.63 9.40
C THR A 13 1.11 -17.77 10.29
N ARG A 14 0.24 -18.66 9.81
CA ARG A 14 -0.13 -19.92 10.52
C ARG A 14 0.95 -20.99 10.46
N THR A 15 1.97 -20.82 9.62
CA THR A 15 3.11 -21.75 9.52
C THR A 15 4.26 -21.34 10.44
N PRO A 16 5.20 -22.25 10.78
CA PRO A 16 6.39 -21.90 11.55
C PRO A 16 7.22 -20.81 10.87
N ARG A 17 7.86 -19.93 11.65
CA ARG A 17 8.57 -18.75 11.12
C ARG A 17 9.56 -19.08 9.99
N TYR A 18 10.35 -20.15 10.11
CA TYR A 18 11.30 -20.53 9.06
C TYR A 18 10.63 -20.92 7.74
N VAL A 19 9.39 -21.42 7.79
CA VAL A 19 8.58 -21.75 6.61
C VAL A 19 7.99 -20.49 5.98
N GLN A 20 7.58 -19.50 6.78
CA GLN A 20 7.02 -18.23 6.30
C GLN A 20 7.96 -17.54 5.31
N TRP A 21 9.25 -17.42 5.69
CA TRP A 21 10.28 -16.83 4.83
C TRP A 21 10.42 -17.57 3.50
N SER A 22 10.42 -18.90 3.54
CA SER A 22 10.53 -19.73 2.34
C SER A 22 9.33 -19.57 1.42
N ILE A 23 8.10 -19.58 1.95
CA ILE A 23 6.89 -19.39 1.15
C ILE A 23 6.89 -18.01 0.47
N MET A 24 7.19 -16.96 1.23
CA MET A 24 7.24 -15.59 0.70
C MET A 24 8.37 -15.41 -0.31
N ALA A 25 9.54 -16.00 -0.06
CA ALA A 25 10.65 -15.99 -1.01
C ALA A 25 10.28 -16.72 -2.31
N VAL A 26 9.67 -17.90 -2.24
CA VAL A 26 9.24 -18.66 -3.41
C VAL A 26 8.18 -17.90 -4.20
N PHE A 27 7.18 -17.30 -3.53
CA PHE A 27 6.15 -16.50 -4.20
C PHE A 27 6.74 -15.27 -4.88
N PHE A 28 7.59 -14.52 -4.18
CA PHE A 28 8.19 -13.30 -4.70
C PHE A 28 9.18 -13.59 -5.84
N LEU A 29 10.04 -14.59 -5.69
CA LEU A 29 10.98 -15.00 -6.73
C LEU A 29 10.26 -15.63 -7.92
N GLY A 30 9.20 -16.42 -7.68
CA GLY A 30 8.38 -17.01 -8.73
C GLY A 30 7.69 -15.96 -9.59
N ILE A 31 7.07 -14.95 -8.97
CA ILE A 31 6.43 -13.87 -9.73
C ILE A 31 7.47 -12.99 -10.45
N THR A 32 8.63 -12.74 -9.83
CA THR A 32 9.75 -12.03 -10.46
C THR A 32 10.26 -12.79 -11.69
N ALA A 33 10.39 -14.11 -11.58
CA ALA A 33 10.80 -14.97 -12.68
C ALA A 33 9.76 -14.97 -13.82
N ALA A 34 8.47 -14.99 -13.48
CA ALA A 34 7.40 -14.88 -14.46
C ALA A 34 7.49 -13.56 -15.23
N TRP A 35 7.68 -12.42 -14.54
CA TRP A 35 7.84 -11.12 -15.19
C TRP A 35 9.03 -11.05 -16.16
N LEU A 36 10.15 -11.73 -15.86
CA LEU A 36 11.36 -11.67 -16.67
C LEU A 36 11.36 -12.68 -17.83
N TRP A 37 10.83 -13.88 -17.62
CA TRP A 37 11.09 -15.00 -18.52
C TRP A 37 9.84 -15.68 -19.08
N TYR A 38 8.67 -15.47 -18.50
CA TYR A 38 7.44 -16.04 -19.05
C TYR A 38 6.96 -15.20 -20.25
N SER A 39 6.68 -15.88 -21.37
CA SER A 39 6.20 -15.25 -22.62
C SER A 39 4.91 -15.93 -23.06
N PRO A 40 3.73 -15.40 -22.65
CA PRO A 40 2.47 -15.87 -23.17
C PRO A 40 2.24 -15.39 -24.62
N ALA A 41 1.26 -16.00 -25.31
CA ALA A 41 0.96 -15.66 -26.69
C ALA A 41 0.64 -14.16 -26.84
N GLY A 42 1.37 -13.48 -27.74
CA GLY A 42 1.23 -12.05 -27.99
C GLY A 42 2.01 -11.14 -27.03
N VAL A 43 2.68 -11.67 -26.00
CA VAL A 43 3.47 -10.90 -25.04
C VAL A 43 4.92 -11.40 -24.99
N PRO A 44 5.91 -10.59 -25.40
CA PRO A 44 7.31 -10.93 -25.26
C PRO A 44 7.72 -11.10 -23.78
N ALA A 45 8.62 -12.05 -23.51
CA ALA A 45 9.25 -12.17 -22.18
C ALA A 45 9.91 -10.84 -21.77
N GLY A 46 9.72 -10.44 -20.51
CA GLY A 46 10.29 -9.20 -19.98
C GLY A 46 9.61 -7.91 -20.49
N SER A 47 8.44 -8.01 -21.11
CA SER A 47 7.70 -6.81 -21.56
C SER A 47 6.89 -6.18 -20.43
N PHE A 48 7.13 -4.88 -20.22
CA PHE A 48 6.43 -4.02 -19.26
C PHE A 48 5.68 -2.87 -19.94
N THR A 49 5.43 -3.01 -21.26
CA THR A 49 4.71 -2.02 -22.06
C THR A 49 3.21 -2.08 -21.78
N GLN A 50 2.50 -0.97 -21.98
CA GLN A 50 1.08 -0.89 -21.63
C GLN A 50 0.23 -1.92 -22.38
N ASP A 51 0.49 -2.15 -23.67
CA ASP A 51 -0.37 -2.99 -24.51
C ASP A 51 0.08 -4.46 -24.62
N ALA A 52 1.25 -4.79 -24.07
CA ALA A 52 1.81 -6.14 -24.14
C ALA A 52 2.61 -6.43 -22.88
N ASN A 53 1.92 -6.71 -21.78
CA ASN A 53 2.55 -7.09 -20.51
C ASN A 53 1.86 -8.29 -19.87
N LEU A 54 2.54 -8.90 -18.91
CA LEU A 54 2.07 -10.11 -18.24
C LEU A 54 0.78 -9.89 -17.43
N ALA A 55 0.60 -8.71 -16.83
CA ALA A 55 -0.58 -8.39 -16.04
C ALA A 55 -1.82 -8.28 -16.93
N ASP A 56 -1.74 -7.50 -18.01
CA ASP A 56 -2.83 -7.33 -18.97
C ASP A 56 -3.20 -8.66 -19.63
N TRP A 57 -2.22 -9.48 -20.00
CA TRP A 57 -2.50 -10.83 -20.53
C TRP A 57 -3.23 -11.69 -19.50
N PHE A 58 -2.77 -11.70 -18.25
CA PHE A 58 -3.40 -12.51 -17.22
C PHE A 58 -4.85 -12.06 -16.96
N ASP A 59 -5.06 -10.77 -16.81
CA ASP A 59 -6.39 -10.22 -16.54
C ASP A 59 -7.35 -10.42 -17.72
N THR A 60 -6.92 -10.10 -18.94
CA THR A 60 -7.81 -10.15 -20.11
C THR A 60 -7.98 -11.56 -20.66
N THR A 61 -6.89 -12.33 -20.81
CA THR A 61 -6.93 -13.62 -21.49
C THR A 61 -7.25 -14.78 -20.55
N VAL A 62 -6.69 -14.77 -19.34
CA VAL A 62 -6.93 -15.86 -18.36
C VAL A 62 -8.22 -15.64 -17.60
N LEU A 63 -8.49 -14.40 -17.16
CA LEU A 63 -9.65 -14.09 -16.33
C LEU A 63 -10.84 -13.49 -17.09
N GLY A 64 -10.63 -13.01 -18.32
CA GLY A 64 -11.70 -12.38 -19.10
C GLY A 64 -12.16 -11.04 -18.54
N ILE A 65 -11.34 -10.37 -17.74
CA ILE A 65 -11.65 -9.07 -17.13
C ILE A 65 -10.78 -7.97 -17.77
N GLY A 66 -11.32 -6.74 -17.84
CA GLY A 66 -10.55 -5.60 -18.35
C GLY A 66 -9.33 -5.31 -17.47
N ALA A 67 -8.23 -4.86 -18.07
CA ALA A 67 -7.01 -4.49 -17.36
C ALA A 67 -7.30 -3.40 -16.31
N ASN A 68 -6.82 -3.61 -15.09
CA ASN A 68 -6.97 -2.69 -13.98
C ASN A 68 -5.86 -2.92 -12.94
N PRO A 69 -5.27 -1.88 -12.33
CA PRO A 69 -4.22 -2.04 -11.32
C PRO A 69 -4.59 -2.94 -10.13
N GLU A 70 -5.87 -3.02 -9.79
CA GLU A 70 -6.36 -3.72 -8.59
C GLU A 70 -6.73 -5.19 -8.85
N ASN A 71 -6.53 -5.64 -10.08
CA ASN A 71 -6.86 -6.98 -10.55
C ASN A 71 -5.95 -8.08 -9.95
N PRO A 72 -6.30 -9.36 -10.16
CA PRO A 72 -5.64 -10.47 -9.50
C PRO A 72 -4.16 -10.67 -9.83
N HIS A 73 -3.66 -10.15 -10.96
CA HIS A 73 -2.23 -10.23 -11.31
C HIS A 73 -1.30 -9.63 -10.24
N GLY A 74 -1.78 -8.66 -9.45
CA GLY A 74 -1.00 -7.96 -8.44
C GLY A 74 -1.13 -8.52 -7.03
N TRP A 75 -1.99 -9.53 -6.81
CA TRP A 75 -2.32 -9.99 -5.45
C TRP A 75 -1.13 -10.60 -4.69
N ILE A 76 -0.23 -11.33 -5.38
CA ILE A 76 0.97 -11.94 -4.76
C ILE A 76 1.97 -10.84 -4.37
N GLN A 77 2.16 -9.86 -5.24
CA GLN A 77 3.03 -8.72 -5.01
C GLN A 77 2.47 -7.85 -3.86
N ALA A 78 1.15 -7.62 -3.83
CA ALA A 78 0.48 -6.95 -2.72
C ALA A 78 0.61 -7.72 -1.39
N ALA A 79 0.49 -9.05 -1.40
CA ALA A 79 0.76 -9.88 -0.22
C ALA A 79 2.21 -9.72 0.26
N SER A 80 3.16 -9.57 -0.65
CA SER A 80 4.55 -9.30 -0.31
C SER A 80 4.73 -7.94 0.37
N SER A 81 4.04 -6.89 -0.09
CA SER A 81 3.98 -5.58 0.60
C SER A 81 3.41 -5.71 2.01
N VAL A 82 2.31 -6.44 2.18
CA VAL A 82 1.70 -6.69 3.50
C VAL A 82 2.67 -7.47 4.40
N TYR A 83 3.39 -8.45 3.86
CA TYR A 83 4.36 -9.24 4.63
C TYR A 83 5.55 -8.40 5.11
N ILE A 84 6.06 -7.47 4.30
CA ILE A 84 7.09 -6.49 4.73
C ILE A 84 6.59 -5.68 5.94
N GLY A 85 5.36 -5.17 5.86
CA GLY A 85 4.72 -4.46 6.99
C GLY A 85 4.52 -5.33 8.23
N TYR A 86 4.13 -6.60 8.04
CA TYR A 86 4.02 -7.58 9.12
C TYR A 86 5.37 -7.80 9.82
N LEU A 87 6.47 -7.95 9.07
CA LEU A 87 7.82 -8.09 9.63
C LEU A 87 8.23 -6.86 10.44
N ALA A 88 7.95 -5.65 9.93
CA ALA A 88 8.20 -4.41 10.66
C ALA A 88 7.39 -4.35 11.99
N GLY A 89 6.14 -4.80 11.96
CA GLY A 89 5.30 -4.94 13.15
C GLY A 89 5.84 -5.96 14.16
N GLU A 90 6.28 -7.14 13.70
CA GLU A 90 6.91 -8.17 14.54
C GLU A 90 8.20 -7.66 15.20
N ILE A 91 9.08 -7.01 14.43
CA ILE A 91 10.30 -6.38 14.98
C ILE A 91 9.94 -5.38 16.06
N SER A 92 8.91 -4.56 15.81
CA SER A 92 8.45 -3.53 16.75
C SER A 92 7.84 -4.09 18.03
N ARG A 93 7.28 -5.30 17.98
CA ARG A 93 6.78 -6.03 19.17
C ARG A 93 7.90 -6.74 19.92
N ALA A 94 8.83 -7.36 19.19
CA ALA A 94 9.87 -8.20 19.77
C ALA A 94 11.08 -7.42 20.32
N THR A 95 11.25 -6.16 19.92
CA THR A 95 12.40 -5.33 20.30
C THR A 95 11.99 -3.91 20.65
N SER A 96 12.82 -3.23 21.43
CA SER A 96 12.57 -1.86 21.90
C SER A 96 13.83 -0.99 21.78
N GLY A 97 13.64 0.33 21.95
CA GLY A 97 14.73 1.30 21.93
C GLY A 97 15.55 1.25 20.64
N LEU A 98 16.86 1.42 20.78
CA LEU A 98 17.79 1.48 19.64
C LEU A 98 17.90 0.15 18.89
N ARG A 99 17.66 -0.99 19.56
CA ARG A 99 17.66 -2.31 18.90
C ARG A 99 16.53 -2.44 17.89
N ARG A 100 15.33 -1.91 18.22
CA ARG A 100 14.20 -1.83 17.28
C ARG A 100 14.54 -0.98 16.07
N ILE A 101 15.11 0.20 16.31
CA ILE A 101 15.56 1.11 15.25
C ILE A 101 16.55 0.40 14.32
N GLY A 102 17.56 -0.27 14.88
CA GLY A 102 18.56 -1.00 14.11
C GLY A 102 17.95 -2.09 13.22
N TRP A 103 17.06 -2.92 13.75
CA TRP A 103 16.40 -3.96 12.96
C TRP A 103 15.47 -3.43 11.88
N LEU A 104 14.67 -2.40 12.18
CA LEU A 104 13.81 -1.75 11.19
C LEU A 104 14.65 -1.05 10.11
N ALA A 105 15.75 -0.39 10.48
CA ALA A 105 16.65 0.23 9.52
C ALA A 105 17.29 -0.80 8.59
N THR A 106 17.74 -1.95 9.13
CA THR A 106 18.27 -3.05 8.32
C THR A 106 17.22 -3.63 7.38
N LEU A 107 15.98 -3.86 7.87
CA LEU A 107 14.88 -4.32 7.02
C LEU A 107 14.60 -3.30 5.91
N GLY A 108 14.34 -2.04 6.26
CA GLY A 108 13.99 -0.99 5.30
C GLY A 108 15.08 -0.72 4.28
N ALA A 109 16.33 -0.56 4.73
CA ALA A 109 17.46 -0.33 3.83
C ALA A 109 17.75 -1.55 2.95
N GLY A 110 17.72 -2.76 3.51
CA GLY A 110 17.93 -4.00 2.75
C GLY A 110 16.86 -4.19 1.67
N THR A 111 15.59 -4.00 2.02
CA THR A 111 14.47 -4.08 1.07
C THR A 111 14.56 -2.98 0.00
N LEU A 112 14.87 -1.73 0.38
CA LEU A 112 15.02 -0.63 -0.55
C LEU A 112 16.16 -0.87 -1.55
N ILE A 113 17.34 -1.23 -1.06
CA ILE A 113 18.52 -1.51 -1.91
C ILE A 113 18.20 -2.64 -2.88
N LEU A 114 17.62 -3.74 -2.39
CA LEU A 114 17.22 -4.86 -3.25
C LEU A 114 16.23 -4.42 -4.32
N GLY A 115 15.26 -3.57 -3.96
CA GLY A 115 14.29 -3.01 -4.90
C GLY A 115 14.93 -2.12 -5.96
N VAL A 116 15.86 -1.24 -5.58
CA VAL A 116 16.60 -0.37 -6.51
C VAL A 116 17.50 -1.18 -7.45
N VAL A 117 18.18 -2.21 -6.94
CA VAL A 117 18.98 -3.12 -7.78
C VAL A 117 18.06 -3.88 -8.76
N LEU A 118 16.93 -4.39 -8.29
CA LEU A 118 15.95 -5.06 -9.14
C LEU A 118 15.33 -4.09 -10.16
N ALA A 119 15.27 -2.79 -9.84
CA ALA A 119 14.75 -1.77 -10.74
C ALA A 119 15.54 -1.61 -12.05
N VAL A 120 16.80 -2.07 -12.06
CA VAL A 120 17.66 -2.09 -13.26
C VAL A 120 17.11 -3.03 -14.32
N VAL A 121 16.42 -4.11 -13.93
CA VAL A 121 15.88 -5.13 -14.83
C VAL A 121 14.35 -5.14 -14.90
N ILE A 122 13.66 -4.74 -13.82
CA ILE A 122 12.20 -4.65 -13.75
C ILE A 122 11.83 -3.21 -13.41
N PRO A 123 11.17 -2.44 -14.29
CA PRO A 123 10.87 -1.04 -14.04
C PRO A 123 9.99 -0.85 -12.80
N LEU A 124 10.18 0.27 -12.10
CA LEU A 124 9.30 0.69 -11.01
C LEU A 124 7.94 1.09 -11.59
N ASN A 125 6.96 0.20 -11.53
CA ASN A 125 5.65 0.42 -12.11
C ASN A 125 4.55 0.05 -11.11
N LYS A 126 3.85 1.08 -10.64
CA LYS A 126 2.70 0.96 -9.73
C LYS A 126 1.52 0.27 -10.38
N TYR A 127 1.23 0.58 -11.65
CA TYR A 127 0.07 0.04 -12.36
C TYR A 127 0.13 -1.49 -12.46
N LEU A 128 1.32 -2.03 -12.72
CA LEU A 128 1.58 -3.47 -12.82
C LEU A 128 1.94 -4.12 -11.47
N TRP A 129 2.00 -3.31 -10.41
CA TRP A 129 2.46 -3.70 -9.07
C TRP A 129 3.77 -4.50 -9.10
N THR A 130 4.78 -3.98 -9.80
CA THR A 130 6.00 -4.75 -10.10
C THR A 130 6.78 -5.16 -8.84
N PRO A 131 7.52 -6.28 -8.88
CA PRO A 131 8.39 -6.69 -7.77
C PRO A 131 9.36 -5.60 -7.28
N SER A 132 9.97 -4.83 -8.18
CA SER A 132 10.84 -3.71 -7.82
C SER A 132 10.07 -2.58 -7.13
N PHE A 133 8.86 -2.25 -7.60
CA PHE A 133 7.98 -1.28 -6.95
C PHE A 133 7.61 -1.71 -5.53
N VAL A 134 7.27 -2.98 -5.30
CA VAL A 134 6.98 -3.52 -3.96
C VAL A 134 8.15 -3.34 -3.00
N LEU A 135 9.36 -3.70 -3.43
CA LEU A 135 10.55 -3.61 -2.58
C LEU A 135 10.94 -2.17 -2.29
N VAL A 136 10.95 -1.30 -3.30
CA VAL A 136 11.29 0.11 -3.12
C VAL A 136 10.30 0.79 -2.18
N THR A 137 8.99 0.65 -2.43
CA THR A 137 7.97 1.31 -1.59
C THR A 137 7.88 0.70 -0.20
N GLY A 138 8.05 -0.62 -0.06
CA GLY A 138 8.12 -1.28 1.25
C GLY A 138 9.34 -0.84 2.05
N GLY A 139 10.51 -0.72 1.41
CA GLY A 139 11.72 -0.23 2.04
C GLY A 139 11.59 1.23 2.50
N ILE A 140 11.06 2.11 1.65
CA ILE A 140 10.76 3.51 2.00
C ILE A 140 9.82 3.57 3.20
N ALA A 141 8.69 2.85 3.18
CA ALA A 141 7.71 2.88 4.27
C ALA A 141 8.31 2.43 5.62
N VAL A 142 9.17 1.41 5.62
CA VAL A 142 9.86 0.97 6.84
C VAL A 142 10.89 2.00 7.32
N LEU A 143 11.62 2.66 6.41
CA LEU A 143 12.56 3.73 6.78
C LEU A 143 11.85 5.00 7.27
N GLU A 144 10.67 5.31 6.73
CA GLU A 144 9.80 6.37 7.26
C GLU A 144 9.34 6.03 8.68
N LEU A 145 8.97 4.77 8.94
CA LEU A 145 8.67 4.31 10.31
C LEU A 145 9.88 4.48 11.25
N VAL A 146 11.09 4.21 10.78
CA VAL A 146 12.33 4.47 11.55
C VAL A 146 12.48 5.95 11.86
N LEU A 147 12.32 6.82 10.85
CA LEU A 147 12.42 8.27 11.00
C LEU A 147 11.38 8.79 12.01
N LEU A 148 10.13 8.37 11.89
CA LEU A 148 9.06 8.72 12.82
C LEU A 148 9.35 8.22 14.24
N ALA A 149 9.87 7.00 14.40
CA ALA A 149 10.22 6.44 15.70
C ALA A 149 11.43 7.14 16.37
N LEU A 150 12.27 7.84 15.60
CA LEU A 150 13.37 8.66 16.11
C LEU A 150 12.91 10.08 16.48
N ILE A 151 12.01 10.67 15.69
CA ILE A 151 11.52 12.04 15.92
C ILE A 151 10.45 12.07 17.02
N ILE A 152 9.63 11.01 17.14
CA ILE A 152 8.51 10.95 18.08
C ILE A 152 8.89 10.06 19.27
N PRO A 153 9.12 10.64 20.46
CA PRO A 153 9.37 9.84 21.67
C PRO A 153 8.23 8.85 21.93
N ALA A 154 8.55 7.66 22.43
CA ALA A 154 7.55 6.63 22.72
C ALA A 154 6.51 7.08 23.78
N SER A 155 6.85 8.05 24.63
CA SER A 155 5.96 8.67 25.62
C SER A 155 5.15 9.85 25.07
N SER A 156 5.43 10.28 23.83
CA SER A 156 4.76 11.42 23.22
C SER A 156 3.31 11.07 22.89
N LYS A 157 2.38 11.95 23.29
CA LYS A 157 1.00 11.87 22.82
C LYS A 157 0.84 12.38 21.38
N GLY A 158 1.92 12.80 20.73
CA GLY A 158 1.95 13.27 19.34
C GLY A 158 2.36 14.74 19.18
N GLY A 159 2.23 15.58 20.21
CA GLY A 159 2.59 17.01 20.10
C GLY A 159 1.92 17.69 18.90
N LEU A 160 2.70 18.36 18.04
CA LEU A 160 2.22 18.93 16.78
C LEU A 160 1.70 17.87 15.78
N LEU A 161 2.18 16.64 15.89
CA LEU A 161 1.75 15.50 15.07
C LEU A 161 0.55 14.77 15.68
N ARG A 162 -0.08 15.30 16.74
CA ARG A 162 -1.28 14.71 17.36
C ARG A 162 -2.37 14.39 16.33
N PRO A 163 -2.68 15.22 15.33
CA PRO A 163 -3.66 14.86 14.31
C PRO A 163 -3.31 13.57 13.55
N LEU A 164 -2.02 13.38 13.21
CA LEU A 164 -1.55 12.18 12.52
C LEU A 164 -1.61 10.94 13.43
N VAL A 165 -1.30 11.10 14.72
CA VAL A 165 -1.43 10.03 15.71
C VAL A 165 -2.89 9.59 15.85
N VAL A 166 -3.83 10.53 15.91
CA VAL A 166 -5.27 10.24 15.98
C VAL A 166 -5.76 9.55 14.72
N LEU A 167 -5.36 10.05 13.55
CA LEU A 167 -5.68 9.43 12.25
C LEU A 167 -5.14 7.99 12.18
N GLY A 168 -3.88 7.78 12.57
CA GLY A 168 -3.23 6.47 12.59
C GLY A 168 -3.87 5.47 13.56
N GLY A 169 -4.31 5.94 14.74
CA GLY A 169 -5.04 5.11 15.70
C GLY A 169 -6.39 4.59 15.19
N HIS A 170 -6.95 5.24 14.17
CA HIS A 170 -8.24 4.90 13.56
C HIS A 170 -8.09 4.51 12.07
N ALA A 171 -6.87 4.17 11.63
CA ALA A 171 -6.52 4.05 10.22
C ALA A 171 -7.44 3.11 9.42
N ILE A 172 -7.85 1.97 9.99
CA ILE A 172 -8.74 1.03 9.28
C ILE A 172 -10.13 1.61 9.05
N VAL A 173 -10.70 2.29 10.05
CA VAL A 173 -12.05 2.87 9.94
C VAL A 173 -12.03 4.06 8.99
N VAL A 174 -11.00 4.89 9.08
CA VAL A 174 -10.78 6.01 8.16
C VAL A 174 -10.59 5.51 6.73
N TYR A 175 -9.82 4.45 6.52
CA TYR A 175 -9.67 3.81 5.21
C TYR A 175 -11.01 3.30 4.68
N ALA A 176 -11.75 2.53 5.48
CA ALA A 176 -13.06 2.02 5.07
C ALA A 176 -14.05 3.15 4.76
N PHE A 177 -14.05 4.23 5.54
CA PHE A 177 -14.85 5.42 5.29
C PHE A 177 -14.45 6.14 4.00
N SER A 178 -13.13 6.26 3.75
CA SER A 178 -12.60 6.87 2.52
C SER A 178 -13.04 6.07 1.29
N GLU A 179 -12.86 4.76 1.30
CA GLU A 179 -13.24 3.91 0.15
C GLU A 179 -14.76 3.85 -0.07
N SER A 180 -15.55 3.84 1.00
CA SER A 180 -17.00 3.70 0.89
C SER A 180 -17.73 5.03 0.72
N ILE A 181 -17.59 5.95 1.67
CA ILE A 181 -18.37 7.19 1.73
C ILE A 181 -17.73 8.27 0.87
N VAL A 182 -16.44 8.53 1.04
CA VAL A 182 -15.74 9.55 0.24
C VAL A 182 -15.67 9.12 -1.23
N GLY A 183 -15.39 7.84 -1.50
CA GLY A 183 -15.40 7.28 -2.85
C GLY A 183 -16.76 7.41 -3.54
N ARG A 184 -17.88 7.18 -2.85
CA ARG A 184 -19.22 7.41 -3.41
C ARG A 184 -19.58 8.87 -3.53
N ALA A 185 -19.14 9.71 -2.59
CA ALA A 185 -19.28 11.15 -2.67
C ALA A 185 -18.58 11.69 -3.92
N HIS A 186 -17.38 11.20 -4.21
CA HIS A 186 -16.68 11.50 -5.46
C HIS A 186 -17.47 10.94 -6.64
N ASN A 187 -17.67 9.63 -6.77
CA ASN A 187 -18.10 9.09 -8.05
C ASN A 187 -19.60 9.26 -8.37
N VAL A 188 -20.46 9.47 -7.37
CA VAL A 188 -21.92 9.39 -7.55
C VAL A 188 -22.66 10.55 -6.94
N TRP A 189 -22.38 10.89 -5.67
CA TRP A 189 -23.29 11.75 -4.91
C TRP A 189 -22.99 13.25 -5.03
N LEU A 190 -21.71 13.65 -5.08
CA LEU A 190 -21.31 15.05 -5.04
C LEU A 190 -20.59 15.50 -6.29
N TRP A 191 -19.46 14.88 -6.66
CA TRP A 191 -18.59 15.38 -7.74
C TRP A 191 -19.31 15.65 -9.06
N PRO A 192 -20.20 14.77 -9.57
CA PRO A 192 -20.84 15.00 -10.88
C PRO A 192 -21.70 16.25 -10.95
N TYR A 193 -22.19 16.72 -9.79
CA TYR A 193 -23.01 17.94 -9.68
C TYR A 193 -22.20 19.15 -9.21
N TRP A 194 -21.18 18.90 -8.40
CA TRP A 194 -20.33 19.91 -7.78
C TRP A 194 -19.25 20.44 -8.71
N GLU A 195 -18.53 19.53 -9.39
CA GLU A 195 -17.38 19.87 -10.21
C GLU A 195 -17.74 20.89 -11.30
N PRO A 196 -18.81 20.72 -12.10
CA PRO A 196 -19.13 21.69 -13.14
C PRO A 196 -19.41 23.09 -12.59
N LEU A 197 -20.14 23.18 -11.47
CA LEU A 197 -20.54 24.45 -10.85
C LEU A 197 -19.34 25.20 -10.25
N VAL A 198 -18.40 24.46 -9.65
CA VAL A 198 -17.18 25.07 -9.08
C VAL A 198 -16.18 25.42 -10.16
N THR A 199 -16.03 24.56 -11.16
CA THR A 199 -15.18 24.82 -12.32
C THR A 199 -15.65 26.07 -13.07
N GLU A 200 -16.95 26.25 -13.28
CA GLU A 200 -17.52 27.46 -13.92
C GLU A 200 -17.17 28.75 -13.16
N ARG A 201 -17.20 28.71 -11.82
CA ARG A 201 -17.03 29.91 -10.97
C ARG A 201 -15.59 30.20 -10.56
N PHE A 202 -14.79 29.16 -10.38
CA PHE A 202 -13.48 29.23 -9.73
C PHE A 202 -12.36 28.52 -10.52
N GLY A 203 -12.70 27.84 -11.62
CA GLY A 203 -11.77 27.12 -12.49
C GLY A 203 -11.47 25.69 -12.06
N GLU A 204 -10.98 24.90 -13.02
CA GLU A 204 -10.71 23.46 -12.87
C GLU A 204 -9.71 23.17 -11.75
N LEU A 205 -8.64 23.97 -11.64
CA LEU A 205 -7.62 23.78 -10.63
C LEU A 205 -8.20 23.89 -9.21
N PHE A 206 -9.11 24.83 -8.99
CA PHE A 206 -9.74 25.02 -7.69
C PHE A 206 -10.70 23.89 -7.38
N ALA A 207 -11.53 23.46 -8.35
CA ALA A 207 -12.41 22.31 -8.20
C ALA A 207 -11.63 21.02 -7.87
N GLY A 208 -10.53 20.79 -8.60
CA GLY A 208 -9.62 19.66 -8.43
C GLY A 208 -8.90 19.65 -7.07
N ALA A 209 -8.58 20.81 -6.51
CA ALA A 209 -7.91 20.91 -5.20
C ALA A 209 -8.89 20.85 -4.02
N LEU A 210 -10.10 21.40 -4.18
CA LEU A 210 -11.04 21.58 -3.08
C LEU A 210 -11.66 20.26 -2.62
N PHE A 211 -12.06 19.37 -3.53
CA PHE A 211 -12.65 18.10 -3.14
C PHE A 211 -11.68 17.21 -2.34
N PRO A 212 -10.42 16.98 -2.78
CA PRO A 212 -9.45 16.24 -1.97
C PRO A 212 -9.19 16.88 -0.60
N ALA A 213 -9.13 18.21 -0.53
CA ALA A 213 -8.97 18.90 0.75
C ALA A 213 -10.14 18.61 1.70
N VAL A 214 -11.38 18.71 1.23
CA VAL A 214 -12.58 18.40 2.01
C VAL A 214 -12.64 16.92 2.39
N ALA A 215 -12.29 16.03 1.47
CA ALA A 215 -12.21 14.59 1.72
C ALA A 215 -11.23 14.29 2.86
N VAL A 216 -10.01 14.82 2.80
CA VAL A 216 -8.99 14.65 3.86
C VAL A 216 -9.47 15.22 5.18
N LEU A 217 -10.04 16.43 5.19
CA LEU A 217 -10.60 17.05 6.40
C LEU A 217 -11.75 16.22 6.99
N SER A 218 -12.59 15.60 6.17
CA SER A 218 -13.66 14.72 6.63
C SER A 218 -13.12 13.45 7.29
N CYS A 219 -12.05 12.86 6.75
CA CYS A 219 -11.34 11.74 7.36
C CYS A 219 -10.73 12.12 8.72
N PHE A 220 -10.11 13.30 8.82
CA PHE A 220 -9.62 13.83 10.10
C PHE A 220 -10.75 14.07 11.09
N ALA A 221 -11.86 14.65 10.64
CA ALA A 221 -13.03 14.93 11.48
C ALA A 221 -13.61 13.63 12.04
N LEU A 222 -13.72 12.58 11.23
CA LEU A 222 -14.16 11.26 11.68
C LEU A 222 -13.21 10.68 12.73
N ALA A 223 -11.90 10.63 12.44
CA ALA A 223 -10.91 10.11 13.38
C ALA A 223 -10.94 10.87 14.72
N TYR A 224 -11.07 12.19 14.68
CA TYR A 224 -11.11 13.04 15.86
C TYR A 224 -12.42 12.89 16.64
N ALA A 225 -13.56 12.70 15.96
CA ALA A 225 -14.83 12.38 16.60
C ALA A 225 -14.75 11.04 17.34
N MET A 226 -14.17 10.02 16.72
CA MET A 226 -13.96 8.70 17.34
C MET A 226 -13.06 8.78 18.58
N GLU A 227 -11.95 9.52 18.48
CA GLU A 227 -11.03 9.76 19.61
C GLU A 227 -11.78 10.43 20.78
N LYS A 228 -12.57 11.49 20.52
CA LYS A 228 -13.34 12.19 21.56
C LYS A 228 -14.40 11.31 22.20
N LEU A 229 -14.99 10.38 21.44
CA LEU A 229 -15.99 9.44 21.91
C LEU A 229 -15.37 8.16 22.51
N ASN A 230 -14.03 8.07 22.57
CA ASN A 230 -13.28 6.88 23.00
C ASN A 230 -13.61 5.60 22.22
N ILE A 231 -14.02 5.71 20.95
CA ILE A 231 -14.38 4.57 20.11
C ILE A 231 -13.12 3.99 19.47
N HIS A 232 -12.63 2.87 20.00
CA HIS A 232 -11.46 2.18 19.47
C HIS A 232 -11.85 0.82 18.87
N VAL A 233 -11.78 0.72 17.54
CA VAL A 233 -12.01 -0.54 16.84
C VAL A 233 -10.74 -1.38 16.93
N ARG A 234 -10.82 -2.54 17.56
CA ARG A 234 -9.74 -3.54 17.60
C ARG A 234 -10.05 -4.64 16.59
N LEU A 235 -9.09 -4.95 15.73
CA LEU A 235 -9.10 -6.08 14.80
C LEU A 235 -8.40 -7.28 15.43
#